data_AF-A0A1H5UEP1-F1
#
_entry.id   AF-A0A1H5UEP1-F1
#
_cell.length_a   1.000
_cell.length_b   1.000
_cell.length_c   1.000
_cell.angle_alpha   90.00
_cell.angle_beta   90.00
_cell.angle_gamma   90.00
#
_symmetry.space_group_name_H-M   'P 1'
#
loop_
_entity.id
_entity.type
_entity.pdbx_description
1 polymer ?
#
loop_
_entity_poly.entity_id
_entity_poly.type
_entity_poly.pdbx_seq_one_letter_code
_entity_poly.pdbx_strand_id
1 'polypeptide(L)'
;MNSQSELFHDIRLVFNLRYNKKPQILRRDSVFSRDFGLSQSTQASFLTDIGNIYRIQISTDDLPKEFNLDQLAEVIIKKKNKKAFAP
;
A
#
# COMPACT_ATOMS: atom_id res chain seq x y z
N MET A 1 10.28 -5.37 -18.25
CA MET A 1 9.57 -4.15 -17.83
C MET A 1 8.13 -4.53 -17.47
N ASN A 2 7.79 -4.66 -16.18
CA ASN A 2 6.40 -4.49 -15.68
C ASN A 2 6.28 -4.47 -14.14
N SER A 3 7.31 -4.00 -13.43
CA SER A 3 7.40 -4.09 -11.96
C SER A 3 6.32 -3.33 -11.19
N GLN A 4 5.63 -2.38 -11.83
CA GLN A 4 4.56 -1.61 -11.18
C GLN A 4 3.20 -2.31 -11.28
N SER A 5 2.94 -3.07 -12.36
CA SER A 5 1.71 -3.85 -12.51
C SER A 5 1.66 -5.02 -11.53
N GLU A 6 2.79 -5.70 -11.32
CA GLU A 6 2.93 -6.75 -10.30
C GLU A 6 2.73 -6.17 -8.89
N LEU A 7 3.33 -5.01 -8.60
CA LEU A 7 3.16 -4.31 -7.33
C LEU A 7 1.69 -4.01 -7.02
N PHE A 8 0.94 -3.48 -7.98
CA PHE A 8 -0.49 -3.21 -7.80
C PHE A 8 -1.30 -4.48 -7.58
N HIS A 9 -0.97 -5.56 -8.27
CA HIS A 9 -1.61 -6.85 -8.07
C HIS A 9 -1.40 -7.37 -6.64
N ASP A 10 -0.16 -7.33 -6.14
CA ASP A 10 0.18 -7.81 -4.81
C ASP A 10 -0.51 -6.99 -3.71
N ILE A 11 -0.50 -5.65 -3.82
CA ILE A 11 -1.17 -4.79 -2.85
C ILE A 11 -2.68 -5.06 -2.82
N ARG A 12 -3.31 -5.24 -4.00
CA ARG A 12 -4.72 -5.61 -4.11
C ARG A 12 -5.01 -6.95 -3.46
N LEU A 13 -4.15 -7.94 -3.66
CA LEU A 13 -4.30 -9.26 -3.08
C LEU A 13 -4.27 -9.21 -1.55
N VAL A 14 -3.26 -8.56 -0.97
CA VAL A 14 -3.15 -8.39 0.49
C VAL A 14 -4.36 -7.65 1.05
N PHE A 15 -4.74 -6.55 0.41
CA PHE A 15 -5.91 -5.77 0.80
C PHE A 15 -7.17 -6.63 0.81
N ASN A 16 -7.41 -7.40 -0.26
CA ASN A 16 -8.58 -8.26 -0.37
C ASN A 16 -8.59 -9.43 0.62
N LEU A 17 -7.44 -10.03 0.91
CA LEU A 17 -7.36 -11.17 1.82
C LEU A 17 -7.50 -10.77 3.29
N ARG A 18 -6.98 -9.62 3.69
CA ARG A 18 -6.85 -9.25 5.11
C ARG A 18 -7.79 -8.13 5.55
N TYR A 19 -8.15 -7.22 4.66
CA TYR A 19 -8.76 -5.93 5.03
C TYR A 19 -10.12 -5.70 4.38
N ASN A 20 -10.40 -6.35 3.25
CA ASN A 20 -11.66 -6.23 2.52
C ASN A 20 -12.55 -7.45 2.76
N LYS A 21 -13.47 -7.37 3.73
CA LYS A 21 -14.40 -8.48 4.04
C LYS A 21 -15.40 -8.78 2.90
N LYS A 22 -15.50 -7.90 1.91
CA LYS A 22 -16.28 -8.08 0.68
C LYS A 22 -15.33 -7.89 -0.50
N PRO A 23 -15.36 -8.70 -1.56
CA PRO A 23 -14.48 -8.53 -2.72
C PRO A 23 -14.87 -7.25 -3.50
N GLN A 24 -14.45 -6.11 -2.99
CA GLN A 24 -14.55 -4.82 -3.67
C GLN A 24 -13.30 -4.58 -4.49
N ILE A 25 -13.47 -4.11 -5.72
CA ILE A 25 -12.36 -3.85 -6.63
C ILE A 25 -11.59 -2.64 -6.12
N LEU A 26 -10.38 -2.85 -5.60
CA LEU A 26 -9.44 -1.78 -5.29
C LEU A 26 -8.87 -1.18 -6.58
N ARG A 27 -9.42 -0.04 -7.00
CA ARG A 27 -8.92 0.73 -8.14
C ARG A 27 -7.71 1.56 -7.73
N ARG A 28 -7.02 2.11 -8.72
CA ARG A 28 -5.79 2.90 -8.49
C ARG A 28 -6.05 4.18 -7.71
N ASP A 29 -7.13 4.85 -8.07
CA ASP A 29 -7.63 6.09 -7.50
C ASP A 29 -8.44 5.88 -6.21
N SER A 30 -8.71 4.63 -5.83
CA SER A 30 -9.50 4.35 -4.64
C SER A 30 -8.76 4.76 -3.36
N VAL A 31 -9.42 5.60 -2.57
CA VAL A 31 -8.90 6.11 -1.30
C VAL A 31 -9.30 5.14 -0.18
N PHE A 32 -8.31 4.64 0.56
CA PHE A 32 -8.52 3.58 1.55
C PHE A 32 -9.49 3.95 2.68
N SER A 33 -9.37 5.17 3.21
CA SER A 33 -10.27 5.68 4.25
C SER A 33 -11.70 5.92 3.73
N ARG A 34 -11.82 6.58 2.59
CA ARG A 34 -13.09 7.06 2.05
C ARG A 34 -13.90 5.97 1.37
N ASP A 35 -13.28 5.18 0.51
CA ASP A 35 -13.98 4.24 -0.36
C ASP A 35 -14.17 2.87 0.31
N PHE A 36 -13.33 2.54 1.29
CA PHE A 36 -13.41 1.28 2.05
C PHE A 36 -13.66 1.46 3.55
N GLY A 37 -13.73 2.70 4.04
CA GLY A 37 -13.99 2.97 5.46
C GLY A 37 -12.86 2.50 6.37
N LEU A 38 -11.61 2.37 5.88
CA LEU A 38 -10.52 1.92 6.73
C LEU A 38 -10.20 2.96 7.80
N SER A 39 -10.24 2.55 9.06
CA SER A 39 -9.77 3.37 10.18
C SER A 39 -8.24 3.57 10.11
N GLN A 40 -7.73 4.58 10.79
CA GLN A 40 -6.29 4.87 10.82
C GLN A 40 -5.46 3.69 11.36
N SER A 41 -5.97 2.98 12.36
CA SER A 41 -5.31 1.79 12.91
C SER A 41 -5.26 0.65 11.89
N THR A 42 -6.36 0.40 11.16
CA THR A 42 -6.38 -0.61 10.10
C THR A 42 -5.47 -0.24 8.94
N GLN A 43 -5.39 1.04 8.57
CA GLN A 43 -4.43 1.52 7.57
C GLN A 43 -2.98 1.28 8.03
N ALA A 44 -2.64 1.58 9.28
CA ALA A 44 -1.30 1.32 9.82
C ALA A 44 -0.94 -0.18 9.80
N SER A 45 -1.87 -1.06 10.18
CA SER A 45 -1.67 -2.52 10.07
C SER A 45 -1.45 -2.96 8.61
N PHE A 46 -2.26 -2.43 7.69
CA PHE A 46 -2.12 -2.72 6.26
C PHE A 46 -0.75 -2.28 5.72
N LEU A 47 -0.32 -1.06 6.03
CA LEU A 47 1.00 -0.56 5.65
C LEU A 47 2.14 -1.39 6.24
N THR A 48 1.97 -1.89 7.46
CA THR A 48 2.94 -2.79 8.11
C THR A 48 3.05 -4.13 7.35
N ASP A 49 1.92 -4.74 6.97
CA ASP A 49 1.92 -5.97 6.17
C ASP A 49 2.61 -5.78 4.82
N ILE A 50 2.29 -4.68 4.13
CA ILE A 50 2.91 -4.32 2.86
C ILE A 50 4.41 -4.07 3.04
N GLY A 51 4.81 -3.34 4.08
CA GLY A 51 6.20 -3.10 4.44
C GLY A 51 6.99 -4.40 4.65
N ASN A 52 6.39 -5.37 5.35
CA ASN A 52 6.99 -6.69 5.57
C ASN A 52 7.22 -7.46 4.26
N ILE A 53 6.26 -7.46 3.34
CA ILE A 53 6.36 -8.15 2.04
C ILE A 53 7.51 -7.57 1.22
N TYR A 54 7.62 -6.24 1.17
CA TYR A 54 8.66 -5.56 0.39
C TYR A 54 9.96 -5.31 1.17
N ARG A 55 10.05 -5.78 2.42
CA ARG A 55 11.18 -5.59 3.35
C ARG A 55 11.58 -4.11 3.52
N ILE A 56 10.60 -3.24 3.66
CA ILE A 56 10.74 -1.79 3.86
C ILE A 56 9.89 -1.31 5.04
N GLN A 57 10.26 -0.17 5.63
CA GLN A 57 9.45 0.50 6.66
C GLN A 57 8.57 1.58 6.02
N ILE A 58 7.25 1.44 6.19
CA ILE A 58 6.23 2.41 5.76
C ILE A 58 5.29 2.64 6.95
N SER A 59 4.99 3.90 7.25
CA SER A 59 3.94 4.28 8.20
C SER A 59 2.93 5.22 7.54
N THR A 60 1.86 5.55 8.27
CA THR A 60 0.88 6.56 7.83
C THR A 60 1.48 7.96 7.69
N ASP A 61 2.63 8.23 8.32
CA ASP A 61 3.33 9.52 8.22
C ASP A 61 4.07 9.69 6.88
N ASP A 62 4.35 8.59 6.17
CA ASP A 62 4.96 8.62 4.84
C ASP A 62 3.94 8.98 3.74
N LEU A 63 2.66 9.06 4.07
CA LEU A 63 1.54 9.19 3.14
C LEU A 63 0.62 10.36 3.52
N PRO A 64 -0.11 10.93 2.55
CA PRO A 64 -1.17 11.88 2.88
C PRO A 64 -2.27 11.21 3.72
N LYS A 65 -2.99 12.01 4.52
CA LYS A 65 -4.09 11.54 5.38
C LYS A 65 -5.15 10.72 4.62
N GLU A 66 -5.41 11.10 3.38
CA GLU A 66 -6.17 10.31 2.43
C GLU A 66 -5.22 9.89 1.32
N PHE A 67 -4.92 8.60 1.26
CA PHE A 67 -4.06 8.05 0.22
C PHE A 67 -4.76 6.95 -0.59
N ASN A 68 -4.31 6.80 -1.84
CA ASN A 68 -4.77 5.78 -2.76
C ASN A 68 -3.65 4.78 -3.09
N LEU A 69 -3.98 3.81 -3.95
CA LEU A 69 -3.06 2.74 -4.32
C LEU A 69 -1.83 3.26 -5.10
N ASP A 70 -2.00 4.28 -5.95
CA ASP A 70 -0.88 4.88 -6.69
C ASP A 70 0.13 5.54 -5.73
N GLN A 71 -0.35 6.34 -4.78
CA GLN A 71 0.52 7.00 -3.80
C GLN A 71 1.25 6.00 -2.90
N LEU A 72 0.56 4.93 -2.47
CA LEU A 72 1.20 3.84 -1.74
C LEU A 72 2.30 3.17 -2.59
N ALA A 73 2.01 2.90 -3.86
CA ALA A 73 2.98 2.29 -4.76
C ALA A 73 4.22 3.16 -4.97
N GLU A 74 4.05 4.46 -5.13
CA GLU A 74 5.16 5.42 -5.24
C GLU A 74 6.05 5.40 -3.99
N VAL A 75 5.45 5.38 -2.80
CA VAL A 75 6.20 5.29 -1.53
C VAL A 75 6.99 3.98 -1.45
N ILE A 76 6.38 2.85 -1.84
CA ILE A 76 7.06 1.54 -1.85
C ILE A 76 8.28 1.58 -2.78
N ILE A 77 8.10 2.08 -4.01
CA ILE A 77 9.18 2.19 -5.01
C ILE A 77 10.29 3.10 -4.48
N LYS A 78 9.94 4.26 -3.93
CA LYS A 78 10.89 5.23 -3.36
C LYS A 78 11.70 4.63 -2.21
N LYS A 79 11.06 3.92 -1.28
CA LYS A 79 11.72 3.28 -0.13
C LYS A 79 12.59 2.10 -0.57
N LYS A 80 12.12 1.29 -1.52
CA LYS A 80 12.89 0.16 -2.10
C LYS A 80 14.15 0.65 -2.80
N ASN A 81 14.04 1.71 -3.60
CA ASN A 81 15.19 2.32 -4.27
C ASN A 81 16.17 2.98 -3.29
N LYS A 82 15.68 3.68 -2.25
CA LYS A 82 16.57 4.23 -1.20
C LYS A 82 17.39 3.15 -0.50
N LYS A 83 16.80 1.97 -0.22
CA LYS A 83 17.50 0.85 0.39
C LYS A 83 18.55 0.23 -0.53
N ALA A 84 18.34 0.30 -1.85
CA ALA A 84 19.30 -0.19 -2.85
C ALA A 84 20.53 0.73 -3.02
N PHE A 85 20.49 1.95 -2.48
CA PHE A 85 21.56 2.96 -2.60
C PHE A 85 22.14 3.42 -1.26
N ALA A 86 21.86 2.71 -0.15
CA ALA A 86 22.59 2.93 1.09
C ALA A 86 23.95 2.19 0.98
N PRO A 87 25.09 2.89 1.16
CA PRO A 87 26.44 2.31 1.06
C PRO A 87 26.72 1.23 2.11
#